data_AF-A0A7C4UFS1-F1
#
_entry.id   AF-A0A7C4UFS1-F1
#
_cell.length_a   1.000
_cell.length_b   1.000
_cell.length_c   1.000
_cell.angle_alpha   90.00
_cell.angle_beta   90.00
_cell.angle_gamma   90.00
#
_symmetry.space_group_name_H-M   'P 1'
#
loop_
_entity.id
_entity.type
_entity.pdbx_description
1 polymer ?
#
loop_
_entity_poly.entity_id
_entity_poly.type
_entity_poly.pdbx_seq_one_letter_code
_entity_poly.pdbx_strand_id
1 'polypeptide(L)' 'MKKPKIRELVEALRSLFSKPYTTKFPEVPHVPFEKFRGKPQFNFEKCVGCGACAIVCPAGAIKLEDIRQGSTAKR' A
#
# COMPACT_ATOMS: atom_id res chain seq x y z
N MET A 1 21.34 41.47 6.89
CA MET A 1 20.20 40.55 6.68
C MET A 1 19.02 41.35 6.16
N LYS A 2 18.47 41.00 4.99
CA LYS A 2 17.27 41.68 4.46
C LYS A 2 16.07 41.27 5.32
N LYS A 3 15.30 42.25 5.82
CA LYS A 3 14.07 41.97 6.56
C LYS A 3 13.04 41.31 5.62
N PRO A 4 12.20 40.39 6.12
CA PRO A 4 11.13 39.80 5.31
C PRO A 4 10.19 40.90 4.83
N LYS A 5 9.62 40.72 3.64
CA LYS A 5 8.66 41.68 3.06
C LYS A 5 7.34 41.60 3.84
N ILE A 6 6.55 42.69 3.84
CA ILE A 6 5.23 42.77 4.49
C ILE A 6 4.33 41.58 4.08
N ARG A 7 4.39 41.18 2.81
CA ARG A 7 3.64 40.04 2.28
C ARG A 7 3.99 38.71 2.97
N GLU A 8 5.27 38.46 3.23
CA GLU A 8 5.72 37.22 3.88
C GLU A 8 5.26 37.16 5.34
N LEU A 9 5.23 38.30 6.02
CA LEU A 9 4.68 38.39 7.37
C LEU A 9 3.16 38.12 7.38
N VAL A 10 2.42 38.61 6.39
CA VAL A 10 0.99 38.34 6.25
C VAL A 10 0.71 36.87 5.95
N GLU A 11 1.51 36.24 5.08
CA GLU A 11 1.40 34.80 4.78
C GLU A 11 1.75 33.96 6.01
N ALA A 12 2.81 34.31 6.75
CA ALA A 12 3.20 33.62 7.98
C ALA A 12 2.10 33.71 9.05
N LEU A 13 1.51 34.89 9.23
CA LEU A 13 0.37 35.08 10.14
C LEU A 13 -0.83 34.24 9.70
N ARG A 14 -1.19 34.22 8.41
CA ARG A 14 -2.30 33.39 7.90
C ARG A 14 -2.06 31.90 8.10
N SER A 15 -0.83 31.43 7.84
CA SER A 15 -0.47 30.03 8.02
C SER A 15 -0.52 29.60 9.49
N LEU A 16 -0.14 30.47 10.43
CA LEU A 16 -0.18 30.17 11.86
C LEU A 16 -1.60 29.88 12.37
N PHE A 17 -2.60 30.58 11.84
CA PHE A 17 -4.01 30.39 12.20
C PHE A 17 -4.76 29.38 11.31
N SER A 18 -4.12 28.90 10.24
CA SER A 18 -4.70 27.87 9.38
C SER A 18 -4.60 26.49 10.04
N LYS A 19 -5.54 25.59 9.72
CA LYS A 19 -5.46 24.21 10.21
C LYS A 19 -4.18 23.55 9.68
N PRO A 20 -3.52 22.69 10.49
CA PRO A 20 -2.39 21.91 10.01
C PRO A 20 -2.78 21.11 8.78
N TYR A 21 -1.87 21.08 7.79
CA TYR A 21 -2.07 20.29 6.57
C TYR A 21 -1.96 18.77 6.84
N THR A 22 -1.39 18.38 7.98
CA THR A 22 -1.14 16.98 8.33
C THR A 22 -2.39 16.28 8.88
N THR A 23 -2.47 14.98 8.62
CA THR A 23 -3.43 14.08 9.28
C THR A 23 -2.90 13.61 10.63
N LYS A 24 -3.77 13.20 11.56
CA LYS A 24 -3.40 12.69 12.90
C LYS A 24 -2.82 11.26 12.90
N PHE A 25 -1.99 10.91 11.92
CA PHE A 25 -1.32 9.61 11.93
C PHE A 25 -0.21 9.62 13.00
N PRO A 26 -0.05 8.57 13.84
CA PRO A 26 -0.66 7.24 13.78
C PRO A 26 -1.93 7.05 14.64
N GLU A 27 -2.36 8.06 15.40
CA GLU A 27 -3.50 7.98 16.31
C GLU A 27 -4.81 7.64 15.58
N VAL A 28 -5.05 8.28 14.44
CA VAL A 28 -6.18 7.99 13.56
C VAL A 28 -5.65 7.38 12.26
N PRO A 29 -6.03 6.14 11.90
CA PRO A 29 -5.62 5.56 10.64
C PRO A 29 -6.26 6.32 9.48
N HIS A 30 -5.53 6.44 8.38
CA HIS A 30 -6.09 6.94 7.14
C HIS A 30 -7.10 5.92 6.60
N VAL A 31 -8.22 6.38 6.04
CA VAL A 31 -9.17 5.54 5.32
C VAL A 31 -8.77 5.52 3.84
N PRO A 32 -8.37 4.36 3.28
CA PRO A 32 -8.09 4.26 1.85
C PRO A 32 -9.34 4.48 1.02
N PHE A 33 -9.17 4.83 -0.26
CA PHE A 33 -10.29 4.87 -1.20
C PHE A 33 -10.84 3.46 -1.46
N GLU A 34 -12.10 3.38 -1.91
CA GLU A 34 -12.86 2.12 -2.03
C GLU A 34 -12.17 1.00 -2.82
N LYS A 35 -11.43 1.33 -3.89
CA LYS A 35 -10.72 0.37 -4.76
C LYS A 35 -9.22 0.30 -4.51
N PHE A 36 -8.76 0.71 -3.34
CA PHE A 36 -7.34 0.67 -3.01
C PHE A 36 -6.84 -0.77 -2.96
N ARG A 37 -5.85 -1.08 -3.80
CA ARG A 37 -5.21 -2.40 -3.82
C ARG A 37 -4.22 -2.50 -2.67
N GLY A 38 -4.71 -2.98 -1.52
CA GLY A 38 -3.90 -3.29 -0.35
C GLY A 38 -3.24 -4.67 -0.42
N LYS A 39 -3.12 -5.32 0.74
CA LYS A 39 -2.54 -6.66 0.85
C LYS A 39 -3.46 -7.70 0.17
N PRO A 40 -2.96 -8.47 -0.81
CA PRO A 40 -3.72 -9.58 -1.39
C PRO A 40 -4.09 -10.62 -0.32
N GLN A 41 -5.33 -11.10 -0.36
CA GLN A 41 -5.80 -12.21 0.49
C GLN A 41 -5.99 -13.45 -0.37
N PHE A 42 -5.45 -14.58 0.09
CA PHE A 42 -5.54 -15.85 -0.61
C PHE A 42 -6.64 -16.72 -0.01
N ASN A 43 -7.52 -17.28 -0.85
CA ASN A 43 -8.57 -18.19 -0.45
C ASN A 43 -8.29 -19.57 -1.06
N PHE A 44 -7.98 -20.54 -0.19
CA PHE A 44 -7.63 -21.91 -0.58
C PHE A 44 -8.82 -22.69 -1.17
N GLU A 45 -10.03 -22.50 -0.65
CA GLU A 45 -11.23 -23.23 -1.08
C GLU A 45 -11.63 -22.90 -2.53
N LYS A 46 -11.34 -21.69 -2.97
CA LYS A 46 -11.59 -21.23 -4.35
C LYS A 46 -10.42 -21.50 -5.30
N CYS A 47 -9.27 -21.93 -4.77
CA CYS A 47 -8.08 -22.16 -5.59
C CYS A 47 -8.19 -23.50 -6.32
N VAL A 48 -8.04 -23.48 -7.64
CA VAL A 48 -7.99 -24.71 -8.47
C VAL A 48 -6.56 -25.16 -8.81
N GLY A 49 -5.54 -24.43 -8.33
CA GLY A 49 -4.14 -24.78 -8.54
C GLY A 49 -3.62 -24.53 -9.97
N CYS A 50 -4.23 -23.63 -10.75
CA CYS A 50 -3.86 -23.42 -12.16
C CYS A 50 -2.51 -22.72 -12.40
N GLY A 51 -1.87 -22.14 -11.38
CA GLY A 51 -0.58 -21.44 -11.53
C GLY A 51 -0.63 -20.07 -12.23
N ALA A 52 -1.79 -19.64 -12.74
CA ALA A 52 -1.89 -18.37 -13.49
C ALA A 52 -1.42 -17.14 -12.69
N CYS A 53 -1.67 -17.12 -11.38
CA CYS A 53 -1.21 -16.05 -10.50
C CYS A 53 0.33 -15.94 -10.44
N ALA A 54 1.05 -17.07 -10.44
CA ALA A 54 2.51 -17.08 -10.47
C ALA A 54 3.05 -16.64 -11.84
N ILE A 55 2.42 -17.08 -12.93
CA ILE A 55 2.82 -16.74 -14.31
C ILE A 55 2.65 -15.24 -14.60
N VAL A 56 1.53 -14.65 -14.16
CA VAL A 56 1.23 -13.23 -14.45
C VAL A 56 1.96 -12.26 -13.52
N CYS A 57 2.58 -12.74 -12.43
CA CYS A 57 3.21 -11.87 -11.45
C CYS A 57 4.47 -11.19 -12.04
N PRO A 58 4.48 -9.87 -12.25
CA PRO A 58 5.63 -9.19 -12.86
C PRO A 58 6.87 -9.22 -11.96
N ALA A 59 6.68 -9.31 -10.65
CA ALA A 59 7.76 -9.36 -9.67
C ALA A 59 8.22 -10.79 -9.34
N GLY A 60 7.55 -11.83 -9.86
CA GLY A 60 7.84 -13.23 -9.50
C GLY A 60 7.65 -13.54 -8.01
N ALA A 61 6.80 -12.78 -7.30
CA ALA A 61 6.64 -12.87 -5.85
C ALA A 61 5.74 -14.05 -5.39
N ILE A 62 5.10 -14.76 -6.32
CA ILE A 62 4.14 -15.83 -6.02
C ILE A 62 4.76 -17.18 -6.39
N LYS A 63 4.77 -18.12 -5.44
CA LYS A 63 5.21 -19.51 -5.64
C LYS A 63 4.01 -20.45 -5.53
N LEU A 64 4.01 -21.49 -6.37
CA LEU A 64 3.01 -22.55 -6.36
C LEU A 64 3.72 -23.89 -6.16
N GLU A 65 3.26 -24.66 -5.18
CA GLU A 65 3.79 -25.97 -4.82
C GLU A 65 2.64 -26.99 -4.89
N ASP A 66 2.88 -28.13 -5.55
CA ASP A 66 1.91 -29.22 -5.59
C ASP A 66 2.12 -30.16 -4.40
N ILE A 67 1.17 -30.13 -3.48
CA ILE A 67 1.20 -30.90 -2.23
C ILE A 67 1.09 -32.42 -2.50
N ARG A 68 0.68 -32.85 -3.72
CA ARG A 68 0.67 -34.26 -4.10
C ARG A 68 2.07 -34.86 -4.31
N GLN A 69 3.11 -34.03 -4.48
CA GLN A 69 4.48 -34.52 -4.70
C GLN A 69 5.28 -34.71 -3.40
N GLY A 70 4.62 -34.72 -2.25
CA GLY A 70 5.21 -35.07 -0.95
C GLY A 70 5.45 -36.57 -0.70
N SER A 71 5.42 -37.44 -1.73
CA SER A 71 5.67 -38.89 -1.52
C SER A 71 6.37 -39.67 -2.64
N THR A 72 6.66 -39.11 -3.81
CA THR A 72 7.53 -39.62 -4.92
C THR A 72 6.92 -39.25 -6.27
N ALA A 73 7.53 -38.31 -6.98
CA ALA A 73 7.28 -38.13 -8.41
C ALA A 73 8.64 -38.02 -9.11
N LYS A 74 9.25 -39.19 -9.30
CA LYS A 74 10.37 -39.39 -10.21
C LYS A 74 9.81 -39.21 -11.63
N ARG A 75 10.27 -38.19 -12.35
CA ARG A 75 10.23 -38.16 -13.81
C ARG A 75 11.57 -37.67 -14.32
#